data_AF-A0AAV8YZP6-F1
#
_entry.id   AF-A0AAV8YZP6-F1
#
_cell.length_a   1.000
_cell.length_b   1.000
_cell.length_c   1.000
_cell.angle_alpha   90.00
_cell.angle_beta   90.00
_cell.angle_gamma   90.00
#
_symmetry.space_group_name_H-M   'P 1'
#
loop_
_entity.id
_entity.type
_entity.pdbx_description
1 polymer ?
#
loop_
_entity_poly.entity_id
_entity_poly.type
_entity_poly.pdbx_seq_one_letter_code
_entity_poly.pdbx_strand_id
1 'polypeptide(L)'
;MYMLYLTNCSENDIPKSKQAKEWLYRKIFNEDFNLSFHPLYNDTCDDCDHLMIQEKDCGSVEERDETIKQKVIHLDEANLRYNIKRDDKKLAKERLGKENVLTVDM
;
A
#
# COMPACT_ATOMS: atom_id res chain seq x y z
N MET A 1 -4.83 16.65 -4.29
CA MET A 1 -5.05 17.56 -3.14
C MET A 1 -4.89 19.03 -3.48
N TYR A 2 -3.77 19.50 -4.06
CA TYR A 2 -3.64 20.93 -4.39
C TYR A 2 -4.71 21.46 -5.35
N MET A 3 -5.12 20.69 -6.36
CA MET A 3 -6.22 21.07 -7.25
C MET A 3 -7.55 21.24 -6.52
N LEU A 4 -7.88 20.34 -5.58
CA LEU A 4 -9.09 20.45 -4.75
C LEU A 4 -9.05 21.70 -3.86
N TYR A 5 -7.87 22.05 -3.35
CA TYR A 5 -7.66 23.30 -2.62
C TYR A 5 -7.97 24.52 -3.50
N LEU A 6 -7.48 24.55 -4.74
CA LEU A 6 -7.78 25.63 -5.68
C LEU A 6 -9.28 25.72 -6.03
N THR A 7 -9.93 24.57 -6.24
CA THR A 7 -11.38 24.50 -6.45
C THR A 7 -12.14 25.08 -5.26
N ASN A 8 -11.82 24.64 -4.04
CA ASN A 8 -12.44 25.16 -2.81
C ASN A 8 -12.17 26.66 -2.63
N CYS A 9 -10.97 27.15 -2.97
CA CYS A 9 -10.68 28.59 -2.97
C CYS A 9 -11.55 29.36 -3.97
N SER A 10 -11.81 28.78 -5.15
CA SER A 10 -12.70 29.39 -6.14
C SER A 10 -14.15 29.40 -5.70
N GLU A 11 -14.62 28.32 -5.06
CA GLU A 11 -16.00 28.18 -4.57
C GLU A 11 -16.30 29.12 -3.40
N ASN A 12 -15.28 29.54 -2.66
CA ASN A 12 -15.39 30.45 -1.51
C ASN A 12 -14.88 31.87 -1.80
N ASP A 13 -14.78 32.26 -3.09
CA ASP A 13 -14.34 33.59 -3.52
C ASP A 13 -12.99 34.06 -2.92
N ILE A 14 -12.07 33.12 -2.66
CA ILE A 14 -10.75 33.43 -2.12
C ILE A 14 -9.88 34.04 -3.23
N PRO A 15 -9.42 35.29 -3.10
CA PRO A 15 -8.61 35.94 -4.14
C PRO A 15 -7.26 35.26 -4.29
N LYS A 16 -6.74 35.21 -5.53
CA LYS A 16 -5.44 34.58 -5.87
C LYS A 16 -4.27 35.09 -5.02
N SER A 17 -4.30 36.35 -4.57
CA SER A 17 -3.27 36.93 -3.69
C SER A 17 -3.21 36.28 -2.30
N LYS A 18 -4.30 35.63 -1.87
CA LYS A 18 -4.40 34.89 -0.61
C LYS A 18 -4.28 33.37 -0.79
N GLN A 19 -4.12 32.90 -2.03
CA GLN A 19 -3.93 31.47 -2.30
C GLN A 19 -2.46 31.09 -2.11
N ALA A 20 -2.23 29.99 -1.41
CA ALA A 20 -0.89 29.46 -1.22
C ALA A 20 -0.32 28.96 -2.55
N LYS A 21 0.96 29.27 -2.78
CA LYS A 21 1.74 28.64 -3.86
C LYS A 21 1.85 27.14 -3.57
N GLU A 22 1.91 26.33 -4.62
CA GLU A 22 1.89 24.86 -4.50
C GLU A 22 2.94 24.32 -3.52
N TRP A 23 4.17 24.83 -3.58
CA TRP A 23 5.25 24.38 -2.67
C TRP A 23 4.92 24.65 -1.20
N LEU A 24 4.30 25.78 -0.89
CA LEU A 24 3.91 26.16 0.47
C LEU A 24 2.71 25.35 0.93
N TYR A 25 1.73 25.15 0.05
CA TYR A 25 0.62 24.24 0.31
C TYR A 25 1.11 22.83 0.63
N ARG A 26 2.03 22.28 -0.17
CA ARG A 26 2.59 20.93 0.05
C ARG A 26 3.35 20.85 1.37
N LYS A 27 4.14 21.88 1.71
CA LYS A 27 4.84 21.94 3.00
C LYS A 27 3.85 21.88 4.16
N ILE A 28 2.85 22.78 4.16
CA ILE A 28 1.83 22.82 5.22
C ILE A 28 1.06 21.50 5.29
N PHE A 29 0.59 21.01 4.15
CA PHE A 29 -0.24 19.81 4.06
C PHE A 29 0.51 18.55 4.52
N ASN A 30 1.77 18.38 4.12
CA ASN A 30 2.55 17.19 4.42
C ASN A 30 3.30 17.26 5.75
N GLU A 31 3.82 18.42 6.14
CA GLU A 31 4.71 18.54 7.31
C GLU A 31 3.95 19.07 8.53
N ASP A 32 3.17 20.15 8.38
CA ASP A 32 2.51 20.79 9.51
C ASP A 32 1.25 20.05 9.95
N PHE A 33 0.49 19.51 8.99
CA PHE A 33 -0.72 18.73 9.26
C PHE A 33 -0.50 17.22 9.15
N ASN A 34 0.64 16.77 8.62
CA ASN A 34 0.93 15.36 8.34
C ASN A 34 -0.23 14.62 7.63
N LEU A 35 -0.96 15.33 6.76
CA LEU A 35 -2.06 14.78 5.94
C LEU A 35 -1.53 14.21 4.63
N SER A 36 -0.21 14.07 4.50
CA SER A 36 0.36 13.26 3.44
C SER A 36 -0.32 11.90 3.47
N PHE A 37 -0.75 11.41 2.31
CA PHE A 37 -1.25 10.05 2.20
C PHE A 37 -0.10 9.17 2.64
N HIS A 38 -0.20 8.63 3.87
CA HIS A 38 0.69 7.57 4.26
C HIS A 38 0.49 6.48 3.20
N PRO A 39 1.57 5.93 2.64
CA PRO A 39 1.42 4.71 1.85
C PRO A 39 0.61 3.76 2.73
N LEU A 40 -0.44 3.16 2.16
CA LEU A 40 -1.19 2.10 2.85
C LEU A 40 -0.15 1.16 3.44
N TYR A 41 -0.09 1.12 4.78
CA TYR A 41 0.83 0.23 5.47
C TYR A 41 0.46 -1.18 5.01
N ASN A 42 1.42 -1.86 4.37
CA ASN A 42 1.32 -3.20 3.80
C ASN A 42 -0.10 -3.59 3.39
N ASP A 43 -0.45 -3.50 2.09
CA ASP A 43 -1.69 -4.09 1.59
C ASP A 43 -1.82 -5.52 2.13
N THR A 44 -2.71 -5.71 3.11
CA THR A 44 -3.08 -7.01 3.63
C THR A 44 -4.20 -7.54 2.75
N CYS A 45 -4.10 -8.81 2.38
CA CYS A 45 -5.22 -9.48 1.73
C CYS A 45 -6.27 -9.88 2.78
N ASP A 46 -7.45 -10.31 2.32
CA ASP A 46 -8.53 -10.77 3.19
C ASP A 46 -8.06 -11.87 4.17
N ASP A 47 -7.17 -12.77 3.73
CA ASP A 47 -6.62 -13.82 4.60
C ASP A 47 -5.75 -13.25 5.73
N CYS A 48 -4.92 -12.24 5.44
CA CYS A 48 -4.13 -11.54 6.45
C CYS A 48 -5.05 -10.88 7.49
N ASP A 49 -6.12 -10.22 7.03
CA ASP A 49 -7.08 -9.58 7.91
C ASP A 49 -7.84 -10.60 8.77
N HIS A 50 -8.28 -11.70 8.17
CA HIS A 50 -8.92 -12.81 8.87
C HIS A 50 -8.02 -13.42 9.94
N LEU A 51 -6.77 -13.73 9.63
CA LEU A 51 -5.81 -14.29 10.58
C LEU A 51 -5.48 -13.28 11.69
N MET A 52 -5.41 -11.98 11.40
CA MET A 52 -5.22 -10.94 12.42
C MET A 52 -6.40 -10.83 13.38
N ILE A 53 -7.63 -10.99 12.87
CA ILE A 53 -8.84 -11.01 13.72
C ILE A 53 -8.84 -12.26 14.58
N GLN A 54 -8.60 -13.43 13.98
CA GLN A 54 -8.52 -14.70 14.71
C GLN A 54 -7.47 -14.65 15.82
N GLU A 55 -6.26 -14.16 15.52
CA GLU A 55 -5.16 -14.04 16.50
C GLU A 55 -5.58 -13.19 17.72
N LYS A 56 -6.38 -12.14 17.51
CA LYS A 56 -6.88 -11.26 18.57
C LYS A 56 -8.02 -11.89 19.38
N ASP A 57 -8.88 -12.67 18.73
CA ASP A 57 -10.10 -13.23 19.30
C ASP A 57 -9.94 -14.67 19.82
N CYS A 58 -8.73 -15.22 19.85
CA CYS A 58 -8.44 -16.57 20.36
C CYS A 58 -8.88 -16.75 21.81
N GLY A 59 -9.65 -17.81 22.08
CA GLY A 59 -10.08 -18.19 23.44
C GLY A 59 -9.05 -19.02 24.21
N SER A 60 -8.07 -19.59 23.51
CA SER A 60 -7.01 -20.43 24.07
C SER A 60 -5.62 -20.10 23.50
N VAL A 61 -4.57 -20.59 24.17
CA VAL A 61 -3.17 -20.39 23.73
C VAL A 61 -2.87 -21.28 22.53
N GLU A 62 -3.43 -22.49 22.48
CA GLU A 62 -3.25 -23.46 21.41
C GLU A 62 -3.84 -22.96 20.08
N GLU A 63 -5.03 -22.36 20.10
CA GLU A 63 -5.65 -21.75 18.91
C GLU A 63 -4.84 -20.56 18.39
N ARG A 64 -4.24 -19.79 19.29
CA ARG A 64 -3.36 -18.68 18.94
C ARG A 64 -2.09 -19.18 18.25
N ASP A 65 -1.44 -20.19 18.83
CA ASP A 65 -0.23 -20.77 18.26
C ASP A 65 -0.48 -21.36 16.86
N GLU A 66 -1.64 -21.98 16.65
CA GLU A 66 -2.02 -22.47 15.33
C GLU A 66 -2.28 -21.32 14.35
N THR A 67 -3.00 -20.28 14.76
CA THR A 67 -3.25 -19.09 13.94
C THR A 67 -1.95 -18.40 13.53
N ILE A 68 -0.98 -18.30 14.46
CA ILE A 68 0.35 -17.74 14.18
C ILE A 68 1.09 -18.60 13.15
N LYS A 69 1.05 -19.94 13.25
CA LYS A 69 1.67 -20.82 12.26
C LYS A 69 1.06 -20.62 10.87
N GLN A 70 -0.28 -20.55 10.78
CA GLN A 70 -0.97 -20.32 9.50
C GLN A 70 -0.56 -18.97 8.87
N LYS A 71 -0.44 -17.93 9.69
CA LYS A 71 0.06 -16.61 9.26
C LYS A 71 1.49 -16.67 8.74
N VAL A 72 2.38 -17.40 9.40
CA VAL A 72 3.77 -17.58 8.93
C VAL A 72 3.79 -18.29 7.57
N ILE A 73 3.04 -19.39 7.43
CA ILE A 73 2.94 -20.13 6.16
C ILE A 73 2.44 -19.23 5.04
N HIS A 74 1.38 -18.47 5.28
CA HIS A 74 0.81 -17.53 4.30
C HIS A 74 1.85 -16.49 3.84
N LEU A 75 2.59 -15.88 4.78
CA LEU A 75 3.61 -14.88 4.46
C LEU A 75 4.81 -15.49 3.72
N ASP A 76 5.21 -16.71 4.07
CA ASP A 76 6.28 -17.44 3.38
C ASP A 76 5.89 -17.76 1.93
N GLU A 77 4.65 -18.18 1.68
CA GLU A 77 4.14 -18.38 0.33
C GLU A 77 4.09 -17.07 -0.47
N ALA A 78 3.60 -15.99 0.14
CA ALA A 78 3.55 -14.68 -0.51
C ALA A 78 4.96 -14.19 -0.91
N ASN A 79 5.93 -14.35 -0.01
CA ASN A 79 7.33 -14.03 -0.27
C ASN A 79 7.94 -14.92 -1.37
N LEU A 80 7.63 -16.21 -1.38
CA LEU A 80 8.07 -17.12 -2.42
C LEU A 80 7.54 -16.69 -3.79
N ARG A 81 6.23 -16.42 -3.91
CA ARG A 81 5.61 -15.96 -5.16
C ARG A 81 6.20 -14.62 -5.63
N TYR A 82 6.45 -13.70 -4.70
CA TYR A 82 7.11 -12.43 -5.01
C TYR A 82 8.53 -12.64 -5.58
N ASN A 83 9.31 -13.53 -4.97
CA ASN A 83 10.65 -13.86 -5.44
C ASN A 83 10.64 -14.52 -6.83
N ILE A 84 9.75 -15.48 -7.07
CA ILE A 84 9.57 -16.10 -8.39
C ILE A 84 9.24 -15.04 -9.44
N LYS A 85 8.24 -14.19 -9.19
CA LYS A 85 7.85 -13.08 -10.08
C LYS A 85 9.02 -12.13 -10.37
N ARG A 86 9.82 -11.82 -9.35
CA ARG A 86 11.00 -10.96 -9.50
C ARG A 86 12.04 -11.62 -10.39
N ASP A 87 12.29 -12.91 -10.22
CA ASP A 87 13.33 -13.63 -10.94
C ASP A 87 12.89 -13.89 -12.40
N ASP A 88 11.60 -14.18 -12.65
CA ASP A 88 11.01 -14.24 -14.00
C ASP A 88 11.17 -12.90 -14.74
N LYS A 89 10.93 -11.78 -14.05
CA LYS A 89 11.15 -10.43 -14.62
C LYS A 89 12.62 -10.17 -14.96
N LYS A 90 13.57 -10.69 -14.18
CA LYS A 90 15.00 -10.59 -14.50
C LYS A 90 15.35 -11.41 -15.73
N LEU A 91 14.92 -12.67 -15.77
CA LEU A 91 15.14 -13.56 -16.91
C LEU A 91 14.57 -12.99 -18.21
N ALA A 92 13.37 -12.42 -18.17
CA ALA A 92 12.76 -11.78 -19.33
C ALA A 92 13.57 -10.59 -19.88
N LYS A 93 14.15 -9.78 -18.98
CA LYS A 93 15.02 -8.66 -19.37
C LYS A 93 16.33 -9.13 -19.99
N GLU A 94 16.93 -10.18 -19.43
CA GLU A 94 18.19 -10.77 -19.93
C GLU A 94 18.02 -11.42 -21.30
N ARG A 95 16.83 -11.98 -21.60
CA ARG A 95 16.54 -12.67 -22.86
C ARG A 95 16.20 -11.76 -24.06
N LEU A 96 16.50 -10.46 -23.99
CA LEU A 96 16.44 -9.51 -25.12
C LEU A 96 15.13 -9.60 -25.95
N GLY A 97 13.99 -9.47 -25.28
CA GLY A 97 12.71 -9.17 -25.93
C GLY A 97 12.06 -10.28 -26.77
N LYS A 98 12.51 -11.54 -26.63
CA LYS A 98 11.85 -12.69 -27.29
C LYS A 98 10.70 -13.31 -26.49
N GLU A 99 10.57 -12.98 -25.21
CA GLU A 99 9.59 -13.59 -24.31
C GLU A 99 8.84 -12.50 -23.53
N ASN A 100 7.51 -12.51 -23.61
CA ASN A 100 6.63 -11.67 -22.80
C ASN A 100 6.20 -12.46 -21.57
N VAL A 101 6.54 -11.98 -20.37
CA VAL A 101 6.07 -12.59 -19.12
C VAL A 101 4.71 -11.99 -18.78
N LEU A 102 3.66 -12.80 -18.92
CA LEU A 102 2.32 -12.49 -18.44
C LEU A 102 2.20 -12.95 -16.99
N THR A 103 2.17 -11.99 -16.06
CA THR A 103 1.82 -12.28 -14.66
C THR A 103 0.35 -11.94 -14.47
N VAL A 104 -0.46 -12.93 -14.14
CA VAL A 104 -1.86 -12.74 -13.75
C VAL A 104 -1.89 -12.68 -12.22
N ASP A 105 -2.53 -11.67 -11.66
CA ASP A 105 -2.87 -11.66 -10.24
C ASP A 105 -4.06 -12.64 -10.08
N MET A 106 -3.82 -13.78 -9.43
CA MET A 106 -4.88 -14.69 -8.97
C MET A 106 -5.19 -14.41 -7.51
#